data_AF-A0A0W0CT76-F1
#
_entry.id   AF-A0A0W0CT76-F1
#
_cell.length_a   1.000
_cell.length_b   1.000
_cell.length_c   1.000
_cell.angle_alpha   90.00
_cell.angle_beta   90.00
_cell.angle_gamma   90.00
#
_symmetry.space_group_name_H-M   'P 1'
#
loop_
_entity.id
_entity.type
_entity.pdbx_description
1 polymer ?
#
loop_
_entity_poly.entity_id
_entity_poly.type
_entity_poly.pdbx_seq_one_letter_code
_entity_poly.pdbx_strand_id
1 'polypeptide(L)'
;MSTSGTTKGIPIPLNIFKRKSIPFGRISRVTPKPEQLLHPFYRPGNVSSLGLCMKEGKPALLDSKSIIPSIVQNSKTGNPVLANCSLAFSSVKGVSTWLKQYENSRETRTTPFLTIPFSDLNRYLTSLPKSKVEIIEKAYTNLINNDGSHISKGIILELVHELSSDFELAVFSENILIFFLNDKVSKRSELACVLEAAFDLLDTHIDQPKTIYKFLMAFFAKYFEVPVQADTDLNTLMVKLLMKLANKFHLESMYSKMVPELTEALFSFYTREGNLHEANIAINDLIKKGFIPKSEDIENYLTLINTKYPGHNSQDYMWRLFHIAHFEGLIQSSDHPNLLKFLVQNCRHREEIETVFTIVAKNKNSKILLEHLTAPVIDSICNMKMHRVPKSSLLSDYYKLMKFAFNNELSHQLKLLLLQGYIKFGNFSMSAKIIEDNHLNLTVDIANKLIKIIKHNNKLFKGIDCPGFSEEALALFLECYIKPFEDELDQHSKKWLIRQQHYCK
;
A
#
# COMPACT_ATOMS: atom_id res chain seq x y z
N MET A 1 42.89 -66.85 6.70
CA MET A 1 41.42 -66.95 6.70
C MET A 1 40.89 -65.67 7.30
N SER A 2 39.95 -64.90 6.76
CA SER A 2 39.23 -64.86 5.49
C SER A 2 38.31 -63.65 5.66
N THR A 3 38.43 -62.66 4.79
CA THR A 3 37.50 -61.54 4.64
C THR A 3 36.12 -62.02 4.16
N SER A 4 35.02 -61.46 4.69
CA SER A 4 33.78 -61.09 3.99
C SER A 4 32.64 -60.91 5.01
N GLY A 5 31.68 -60.01 4.87
CA GLY A 5 31.41 -59.03 3.82
C GLY A 5 30.19 -58.20 4.23
N THR A 6 30.36 -56.88 4.26
CA THR A 6 29.25 -55.92 4.30
C THR A 6 28.64 -55.80 2.91
N THR A 7 27.37 -56.17 2.73
CA THR A 7 26.56 -55.67 1.61
C THR A 7 25.74 -54.49 2.09
N LYS A 8 26.36 -53.30 2.08
CA LYS A 8 25.62 -52.04 2.07
C LYS A 8 24.87 -51.99 0.74
N GLY A 9 23.55 -51.98 0.80
CA GLY A 9 22.69 -51.77 -0.37
C GLY A 9 23.15 -50.53 -1.13
N ILE A 10 23.33 -50.69 -2.44
CA ILE A 10 23.65 -49.61 -3.37
C ILE A 10 22.51 -48.57 -3.25
N PRO A 11 22.78 -47.31 -2.87
CA PRO A 11 21.76 -46.29 -2.85
C PRO A 11 21.35 -46.01 -4.30
N ILE A 12 20.12 -46.37 -4.64
CA ILE A 12 19.49 -45.98 -5.92
C ILE A 12 19.55 -44.45 -5.98
N PRO A 13 20.15 -43.84 -7.02
CA PRO A 13 20.19 -42.39 -7.16
C PRO A 13 18.75 -41.87 -7.25
N LEU A 14 18.34 -41.10 -6.24
CA LEU A 14 17.05 -40.43 -6.27
C LEU A 14 17.07 -39.38 -7.38
N ASN A 15 16.10 -39.47 -8.29
CA ASN A 15 15.93 -38.58 -9.41
C ASN A 15 15.79 -37.11 -8.95
N ILE A 16 16.83 -36.32 -9.20
CA ILE A 16 16.97 -34.90 -8.84
C ILE A 16 15.89 -34.00 -9.47
N PHE A 17 15.20 -34.48 -10.51
CA PHE A 17 14.15 -33.75 -11.22
C PHE A 17 12.74 -33.93 -10.62
N LYS A 18 12.56 -34.74 -9.56
CA LYS A 18 11.29 -34.90 -8.83
C LYS A 18 11.08 -33.90 -7.67
N ARG A 19 11.80 -32.76 -7.64
CA ARG A 19 11.43 -31.64 -6.76
C ARG A 19 10.26 -30.87 -7.35
N LYS A 20 9.04 -31.24 -6.93
CA LYS A 20 7.90 -30.32 -6.92
C LYS A 20 8.32 -29.06 -6.12
N SER A 21 8.09 -27.90 -6.74
CA SER A 21 8.43 -26.53 -6.31
C SER A 21 9.91 -26.25 -5.99
N ILE A 22 10.58 -25.54 -6.90
CA ILE A 22 11.92 -24.99 -6.68
C ILE A 22 11.81 -23.91 -5.59
N PRO A 23 12.42 -24.08 -4.40
CA PRO A 23 12.61 -22.96 -3.49
C PRO A 23 13.65 -22.06 -4.14
N PHE A 24 13.38 -20.75 -4.18
CA PHE A 24 14.37 -19.72 -4.50
C PHE A 24 15.75 -20.14 -3.96
N GLY A 25 16.74 -20.21 -4.85
CA GLY A 25 18.10 -20.66 -4.53
C GLY A 25 18.62 -19.93 -3.30
N ARG A 26 19.40 -20.62 -2.44
CA ARG A 26 19.92 -20.09 -1.18
C ARG A 26 20.51 -18.68 -1.38
N ILE A 27 19.73 -17.67 -1.02
CA ILE A 27 20.19 -16.29 -0.87
C ILE A 27 21.22 -16.33 0.25
N SER A 28 22.38 -15.71 0.04
CA SER A 28 23.43 -15.70 1.06
C SER A 28 22.83 -15.16 2.38
N ARG A 29 23.10 -15.83 3.51
CA ARG A 29 22.62 -15.43 4.85
C ARG A 29 23.32 -14.15 5.37
N VAL A 30 23.69 -13.24 4.48
CA VAL A 30 24.34 -11.98 4.82
C VAL A 30 23.23 -10.98 5.14
N THR A 31 23.35 -10.30 6.28
CA THR A 31 22.47 -9.20 6.64
C THR A 31 22.51 -8.17 5.52
N PRO A 32 21.36 -7.80 4.90
CA PRO A 32 21.33 -6.76 3.89
C PRO A 32 21.92 -5.46 4.43
N LYS A 33 22.62 -4.72 3.56
CA LYS A 33 23.10 -3.37 3.88
C LYS A 33 21.91 -2.42 4.04
N PRO A 34 22.03 -1.34 4.82
CA PRO A 34 20.93 -0.40 5.05
C PRO A 34 20.27 0.12 3.77
N GLU A 35 21.06 0.46 2.75
CA GLU A 35 20.59 0.95 1.45
C GLU A 35 19.83 -0.10 0.61
N GLN A 36 19.97 -1.39 0.94
CA GLN A 36 19.28 -2.48 0.25
C GLN A 36 17.88 -2.74 0.83
N LEU A 37 17.57 -2.17 2.00
CA LEU A 37 16.28 -2.35 2.66
C LEU A 37 15.20 -1.50 2.00
N LEU A 38 14.09 -2.14 1.68
CA LEU A 38 12.93 -1.51 1.03
C LEU A 38 11.73 -1.38 1.97
N HIS A 39 11.89 -1.71 3.26
CA HIS A 39 10.78 -1.62 4.20
C HIS A 39 10.44 -0.14 4.45
N PRO A 40 9.25 0.37 4.15
CA PRO A 40 9.01 1.82 4.09
C PRO A 40 8.95 2.54 5.43
N PHE A 41 8.56 1.87 6.52
CA PHE A 41 8.37 2.54 7.82
C PHE A 41 9.14 1.96 9.00
N TYR A 42 9.54 0.68 9.00
CA TYR A 42 10.19 0.02 10.13
C TYR A 42 11.43 0.76 10.62
N ARG A 43 11.46 1.07 11.91
CA ARG A 43 12.61 1.66 12.61
C ARG A 43 12.84 0.86 13.90
N PRO A 44 14.04 0.31 14.13
CA PRO A 44 14.37 -0.34 15.40
C PRO A 44 14.13 0.62 16.57
N GLY A 45 13.33 0.20 17.55
CA GLY A 45 13.12 0.98 18.77
C GLY A 45 14.34 0.94 19.69
N ASN A 46 14.42 1.86 20.65
CA ASN A 46 15.55 1.97 21.60
C ASN A 46 15.86 0.64 22.30
N VAL A 47 14.84 -0.09 22.73
CA VAL A 47 14.98 -1.38 23.42
C VAL A 47 15.57 -2.44 22.47
N SER A 48 15.07 -2.52 21.23
CA SER A 48 15.57 -3.45 20.22
C SER A 48 17.03 -3.12 19.88
N SER A 49 17.35 -1.85 19.66
CA SER A 49 18.71 -1.37 19.36
C SER A 49 19.69 -1.67 20.48
N LEU A 50 19.31 -1.40 21.74
CA LEU A 50 20.10 -1.74 22.92
C LEU A 50 20.30 -3.25 23.05
N GLY A 51 19.23 -4.02 22.84
CA GLY A 51 19.26 -5.48 22.87
C GLY A 51 20.18 -6.11 21.82
N LEU A 52 20.38 -5.47 20.66
CA LEU A 52 21.36 -5.93 19.69
C LEU A 52 22.80 -5.77 20.19
N CYS A 53 23.07 -4.70 20.93
CA CYS A 53 24.41 -4.37 21.44
C CYS A 53 24.79 -5.16 22.70
N MET A 54 23.81 -5.66 23.46
CA MET A 54 24.04 -6.36 24.73
C MET A 54 24.20 -7.88 24.61
N LYS A 55 23.92 -8.48 23.45
CA LYS A 55 24.02 -9.94 23.26
C LYS A 55 25.45 -10.35 22.94
N GLU A 56 26.01 -11.33 23.65
CA GLU A 56 27.35 -11.86 23.33
C GLU A 56 27.42 -12.65 22.00
N GLY A 57 26.26 -13.09 21.48
CA GLY A 57 26.14 -13.97 20.32
C GLY A 57 25.82 -13.27 18.99
N LYS A 58 24.91 -13.89 18.22
CA LYS A 58 24.41 -13.38 16.94
C LYS A 58 23.15 -12.54 17.18
N PRO A 59 23.25 -11.20 17.28
CA PRO A 59 22.07 -10.38 17.51
C PRO A 59 21.19 -10.37 16.25
N ALA A 60 19.90 -10.15 16.44
CA ALA A 60 18.94 -10.08 15.35
C ALA A 60 17.78 -9.14 15.70
N LEU A 61 17.26 -8.46 14.68
CA LEU A 61 16.01 -7.71 14.74
C LEU A 61 14.85 -8.60 14.26
N LEU A 62 13.63 -8.29 14.70
CA LEU A 62 12.40 -8.95 14.25
C LEU A 62 12.48 -10.47 14.39
N ASP A 63 13.01 -10.94 15.52
CA ASP A 63 13.28 -12.35 15.81
C ASP A 63 14.04 -13.11 14.71
N SER A 64 14.89 -12.43 13.92
CA SER A 64 15.57 -13.00 12.74
C SER A 64 14.64 -13.49 11.62
N LYS A 65 13.35 -13.11 11.63
CA LYS A 65 12.38 -13.53 10.62
C LYS A 65 12.70 -12.87 9.28
N SER A 66 12.63 -13.65 8.20
CA SER A 66 12.79 -13.17 6.83
C SER A 66 11.52 -12.47 6.36
N ILE A 67 11.34 -11.23 6.79
CA ILE A 67 10.15 -10.40 6.48
C ILE A 67 10.50 -9.03 5.90
N ILE A 68 11.79 -8.68 5.84
CA ILE A 68 12.21 -7.37 5.34
C ILE A 68 12.45 -7.44 3.82
N PRO A 69 11.63 -6.78 2.98
CA PRO A 69 11.87 -6.73 1.55
C PRO A 69 13.21 -6.03 1.28
N SER A 70 14.08 -6.66 0.50
CA SER A 70 15.41 -6.14 0.18
C SER A 70 15.83 -6.52 -1.24
N ILE A 71 16.66 -5.69 -1.87
CA ILE A 71 17.32 -6.04 -3.14
C ILE A 71 18.66 -6.69 -2.82
N VAL A 72 18.81 -7.97 -3.17
CA VAL A 72 20.01 -8.76 -2.90
C VAL A 72 20.54 -9.41 -4.18
N GLN A 73 21.83 -9.72 -4.23
CA GLN A 73 22.39 -10.43 -5.37
C GLN A 73 22.02 -11.91 -5.31
N ASN A 74 21.52 -12.45 -6.43
CA ASN A 74 21.27 -13.87 -6.59
C ASN A 74 22.61 -14.61 -6.62
N SER A 75 22.79 -15.56 -5.71
CA SER A 75 24.04 -16.33 -5.56
C SER A 75 24.42 -17.17 -6.78
N LYS A 76 23.46 -17.49 -7.66
CA LYS A 76 23.68 -18.27 -8.88
C LYS A 76 23.92 -17.40 -10.12
N THR A 77 23.13 -16.34 -10.27
CA THR A 77 23.13 -15.55 -11.52
C THR A 77 23.87 -14.22 -11.37
N GLY A 78 24.22 -13.80 -10.16
CA GLY A 78 24.77 -12.46 -9.87
C GLY A 78 23.75 -11.32 -9.98
N ASN A 79 22.61 -11.55 -10.63
CA ASN A 79 21.59 -10.52 -10.85
C ASN A 79 20.91 -10.08 -9.55
N PRO A 80 20.54 -8.78 -9.43
CA PRO A 80 19.75 -8.31 -8.31
C PRO A 80 18.36 -8.95 -8.32
N VAL A 81 17.89 -9.40 -7.16
CA VAL A 81 16.56 -9.97 -6.96
C VAL A 81 15.91 -9.39 -5.71
N LEU A 82 14.60 -9.16 -5.78
CA LEU A 82 13.79 -8.78 -4.63
C LEU A 82 13.52 -10.03 -3.78
N ALA A 83 13.86 -9.97 -2.50
CA ALA A 83 13.61 -11.07 -1.57
C ALA A 83 13.36 -10.57 -0.14
N ASN A 84 12.57 -11.33 0.61
CA ASN A 84 12.44 -11.14 2.06
C ASN A 84 13.70 -11.64 2.77
N CYS A 85 14.41 -10.73 3.40
CA CYS A 85 15.65 -10.98 4.12
C CYS A 85 15.45 -10.92 5.64
N SER A 86 16.30 -11.62 6.37
CA SER A 86 16.35 -11.52 7.83
C SER A 86 17.43 -10.53 8.25
N LEU A 87 17.14 -9.77 9.32
CA LEU A 87 18.10 -8.88 9.94
C LEU A 87 18.82 -9.60 11.08
N ALA A 88 19.59 -10.64 10.72
CA ALA A 88 20.38 -11.44 11.64
C ALA A 88 21.87 -11.18 11.39
N PHE A 89 22.59 -10.69 12.40
CA PHE A 89 23.98 -10.31 12.30
C PHE A 89 24.88 -11.49 12.70
N SER A 90 26.02 -11.64 12.02
CA SER A 90 26.99 -12.69 12.31
C SER A 90 27.73 -12.48 13.63
N SER A 91 27.82 -11.23 14.09
CA SER A 91 28.40 -10.82 15.38
C SER A 91 27.87 -9.44 15.78
N VAL A 92 28.13 -9.02 17.02
CA VAL A 92 27.84 -7.65 17.50
C VAL A 92 28.71 -6.59 16.81
N LYS A 93 29.88 -6.98 16.31
CA LYS A 93 30.81 -6.04 15.64
C LYS A 93 30.13 -5.44 14.42
N GLY A 94 30.11 -4.10 14.36
CA GLY A 94 29.53 -3.35 13.26
C GLY A 94 28.01 -3.13 13.33
N VAL A 95 27.31 -3.70 14.31
CA VAL A 95 25.87 -3.48 14.49
C VAL A 95 25.55 -2.01 14.73
N SER A 96 26.31 -1.34 15.60
CA SER A 96 26.13 0.09 15.87
C SER A 96 26.34 0.95 14.62
N THR A 97 27.32 0.59 13.78
CA THR A 97 27.57 1.27 12.51
C THR A 97 26.43 1.06 11.53
N TRP A 98 25.92 -0.17 11.43
CA TRP A 98 24.78 -0.51 10.60
C TRP A 98 23.53 0.25 11.03
N LEU A 99 23.23 0.32 12.34
CA LEU A 99 22.10 1.07 12.89
C LEU A 99 22.20 2.56 12.56
N LYS A 100 23.36 3.18 12.79
CA LYS A 100 23.60 4.60 12.45
C LYS A 100 23.44 4.88 10.96
N GLN A 101 23.99 4.01 10.10
CA GLN A 101 23.82 4.14 8.65
C GLN A 101 22.35 4.02 8.23
N TYR A 102 21.63 3.08 8.86
CA TYR A 102 20.20 2.91 8.62
C TYR A 102 19.40 4.14 9.05
N GLU A 103 19.60 4.65 10.26
CA GLU A 103 18.94 5.85 10.76
C GLU A 103 19.26 7.09 9.91
N ASN A 104 20.52 7.33 9.56
CA ASN A 104 20.91 8.46 8.70
C ASN A 104 20.26 8.37 7.31
N SER A 105 20.19 7.16 6.73
CA SER A 105 19.55 6.96 5.41
C SER A 105 18.05 7.26 5.43
N ARG A 106 17.42 7.13 6.60
CA ARG A 106 16.01 7.37 6.86
C ARG A 106 15.73 8.86 7.07
N GLU A 107 16.57 9.55 7.84
CA GLU A 107 16.43 10.99 8.11
C GLU A 107 16.63 11.85 6.85
N THR A 108 17.54 11.46 5.97
CA THR A 108 17.74 12.16 4.68
C THR A 108 16.54 12.07 3.72
N ARG A 109 15.57 11.18 4.00
CA ARG A 109 14.39 10.93 3.16
C ARG A 109 13.10 11.60 3.68
N THR A 110 13.19 12.41 4.73
CA THR A 110 12.03 13.08 5.37
C THR A 110 11.88 14.56 5.03
N THR A 111 12.26 14.97 3.80
CA THR A 111 12.06 16.35 3.31
C THR A 111 10.58 16.74 3.33
N PRO A 112 10.24 18.00 3.69
CA PRO A 112 8.86 18.47 3.65
C PRO A 112 8.34 18.44 2.22
N PHE A 113 7.13 17.93 2.05
CA PHE A 113 6.49 17.84 0.75
C PHE A 113 5.63 19.07 0.47
N LEU A 114 5.57 19.44 -0.80
CA LEU A 114 4.64 20.43 -1.30
C LEU A 114 3.41 19.73 -1.90
N THR A 115 2.24 20.31 -1.68
CA THR A 115 1.04 19.95 -2.43
C THR A 115 1.15 20.54 -3.84
N ILE A 116 0.79 19.77 -4.84
CA ILE A 116 0.79 20.24 -6.23
C ILE A 116 -0.34 21.29 -6.36
N PRO A 117 -0.05 22.52 -6.81
CA PRO A 117 -1.09 23.49 -7.09
C PRO A 117 -1.89 22.99 -8.28
N PHE A 118 -3.05 22.39 -8.04
CA PHE A 118 -3.85 21.82 -9.11
C PHE A 118 -4.44 22.96 -9.94
N SER A 119 -3.76 23.30 -11.04
CA SER A 119 -4.36 24.15 -12.05
C SER A 119 -5.57 23.45 -12.63
N ASP A 120 -6.67 24.17 -12.82
CA ASP A 120 -7.85 23.66 -13.51
C ASP A 120 -7.44 23.02 -14.85
N LEU A 121 -7.48 21.69 -14.93
CA LEU A 121 -7.08 20.94 -16.13
C LEU A 121 -7.93 21.35 -17.34
N ASN A 122 -9.17 21.78 -17.11
CA ASN A 122 -10.11 22.15 -18.17
C ASN A 122 -9.68 23.42 -18.91
N ARG A 123 -8.79 24.24 -18.32
CA ARG A 123 -8.19 25.38 -19.01
C ARG A 123 -7.39 24.96 -20.25
N TYR A 124 -6.87 23.74 -20.28
CA TYR A 124 -6.10 23.23 -21.41
C TYR A 124 -6.97 22.83 -22.60
N LEU A 125 -8.22 22.38 -22.35
CA LEU A 125 -9.22 22.09 -23.40
C LEU A 125 -9.65 23.37 -24.13
N THR A 126 -9.81 24.46 -23.37
CA THR A 126 -10.26 25.77 -23.88
C THR A 126 -9.10 26.71 -24.27
N SER A 127 -7.87 26.20 -24.30
CA SER A 127 -6.67 27.01 -24.55
C SER A 127 -6.47 27.42 -26.03
N LEU A 128 -7.38 27.01 -26.91
CA LEU A 128 -7.37 27.34 -28.33
C LEU A 128 -8.08 28.68 -28.59
N PRO A 129 -7.46 29.61 -29.35
CA PRO A 129 -8.14 30.83 -29.78
C PRO A 129 -9.37 30.50 -30.63
N LYS A 130 -10.49 31.23 -30.42
CA LYS A 130 -11.75 31.02 -31.16
C LYS A 130 -11.56 31.02 -32.68
N SER A 131 -10.73 31.93 -33.20
CA SER A 131 -10.42 32.00 -34.64
C SER A 131 -9.80 30.71 -35.19
N LYS A 132 -8.96 30.02 -34.39
CA LYS A 132 -8.35 28.74 -34.79
C LYS A 132 -9.38 27.62 -34.75
N VAL A 133 -10.25 27.62 -33.74
CA VAL A 133 -11.35 26.65 -33.63
C VAL A 133 -12.27 26.76 -34.86
N GLU A 134 -12.66 27.96 -35.26
CA GLU A 134 -13.52 28.20 -36.43
C GLU A 134 -12.88 27.70 -37.75
N ILE A 135 -11.57 27.93 -37.93
CA ILE A 135 -10.81 27.43 -39.10
C ILE A 135 -10.81 25.90 -39.12
N ILE A 136 -10.46 25.27 -38.00
CA ILE A 136 -10.36 23.80 -37.90
C ILE A 136 -11.74 23.15 -38.05
N GLU A 137 -12.78 23.71 -37.42
CA GLU A 137 -14.18 23.22 -37.52
C GLU A 137 -14.69 23.26 -38.97
N LYS A 138 -14.39 24.33 -39.71
CA LYS A 138 -14.80 24.46 -41.11
C LYS A 138 -14.15 23.39 -41.99
N ALA A 139 -12.84 23.18 -41.84
CA ALA A 139 -12.11 22.15 -42.59
C ALA A 139 -12.60 20.75 -42.22
N TYR A 140 -12.77 20.48 -40.92
CA TYR A 140 -13.31 19.22 -40.42
C TYR A 140 -14.72 18.90 -40.96
N THR A 141 -15.60 19.90 -41.00
CA THR A 141 -16.96 19.73 -41.53
C THR A 141 -16.94 19.40 -43.03
N ASN A 142 -16.08 20.07 -43.81
CA ASN A 142 -15.93 19.78 -45.23
C ASN A 142 -15.43 18.35 -45.48
N LEU A 143 -14.54 17.87 -44.61
CA LEU A 143 -13.94 16.54 -44.71
C LEU A 143 -14.93 15.43 -44.34
N ILE A 144 -15.69 15.59 -43.24
CA ILE A 144 -16.68 14.59 -42.80
C ILE A 144 -17.89 14.47 -43.71
N ASN A 145 -18.29 15.57 -44.37
CA ASN A 145 -19.38 15.51 -45.35
C ASN A 145 -19.10 14.53 -46.50
N ASN A 146 -17.85 14.09 -46.68
CA ASN A 146 -17.44 13.13 -47.70
C ASN A 146 -17.28 11.68 -47.18
N ASP A 147 -17.02 11.46 -45.88
CA ASP A 147 -16.55 10.15 -45.36
C ASP A 147 -17.31 9.58 -44.13
N GLY A 148 -18.35 10.28 -43.64
CA GLY A 148 -19.15 9.82 -42.50
C GLY A 148 -18.59 10.24 -41.12
N SER A 149 -19.43 10.14 -40.07
CA SER A 149 -19.31 10.92 -38.83
C SER A 149 -18.43 10.35 -37.71
N HIS A 150 -17.44 9.50 -38.02
CA HIS A 150 -16.63 8.85 -36.98
C HIS A 150 -15.22 9.44 -36.88
N ILE A 151 -14.82 9.85 -35.67
CA ILE A 151 -13.43 10.26 -35.41
C ILE A 151 -12.52 9.05 -35.61
N SER A 152 -11.55 9.20 -36.51
CA SER A 152 -10.53 8.20 -36.77
C SER A 152 -9.15 8.86 -36.79
N LYS A 153 -8.11 8.06 -36.57
CA LYS A 153 -6.72 8.50 -36.74
C LYS A 153 -6.49 9.12 -38.13
N GLY A 154 -7.05 8.52 -39.19
CA GLY A 154 -6.90 8.98 -40.57
C GLY A 154 -7.42 10.40 -40.77
N ILE A 155 -8.64 10.68 -40.30
CA ILE A 155 -9.27 12.01 -40.37
C ILE A 155 -8.41 13.07 -39.67
N ILE A 156 -7.85 12.73 -38.50
CA ILE A 156 -6.98 13.67 -37.76
C ILE A 156 -5.71 13.97 -38.57
N LEU A 157 -5.06 12.94 -39.13
CA LEU A 157 -3.83 13.10 -39.90
C LEU A 157 -4.05 13.88 -41.19
N GLU A 158 -5.17 13.64 -41.88
CA GLU A 158 -5.54 14.36 -43.10
C GLU A 158 -5.79 15.84 -42.82
N LEU A 159 -6.53 16.15 -41.75
CA LEU A 159 -6.77 17.53 -41.32
C LEU A 159 -5.46 18.25 -40.93
N VAL A 160 -4.52 17.54 -40.31
CA VAL A 160 -3.18 18.06 -40.02
C VAL A 160 -2.41 18.36 -41.29
N HIS A 161 -2.45 17.46 -42.28
CA HIS A 161 -1.80 17.67 -43.57
C HIS A 161 -2.39 18.87 -44.33
N GLU A 162 -3.73 19.00 -44.35
CA GLU A 162 -4.43 20.10 -45.03
C GLU A 162 -4.10 21.46 -44.39
N LEU A 163 -4.21 21.57 -43.06
CA LEU A 163 -4.11 22.86 -42.37
C LEU A 163 -2.68 23.26 -41.97
N SER A 164 -1.78 22.29 -41.74
CA SER A 164 -0.41 22.60 -41.30
C SER A 164 0.51 22.96 -42.46
N SER A 165 0.08 22.71 -43.70
CA SER A 165 0.82 23.07 -44.92
C SER A 165 0.69 24.55 -45.27
N ASP A 166 -0.32 25.24 -44.71
CA ASP A 166 -0.57 26.65 -44.94
C ASP A 166 0.01 27.51 -43.80
N PHE A 167 1.16 28.13 -44.08
CA PHE A 167 1.86 29.00 -43.13
C PHE A 167 1.07 30.24 -42.74
N GLU A 168 0.16 30.73 -43.60
CA GLU A 168 -0.66 31.91 -43.29
C GLU A 168 -1.73 31.60 -42.22
N LEU A 169 -2.24 30.37 -42.22
CA LEU A 169 -3.21 29.92 -41.23
C LEU A 169 -2.59 29.73 -39.85
N ALA A 170 -1.27 29.49 -39.75
CA ALA A 170 -0.55 29.25 -38.49
C ALA A 170 -1.29 28.28 -37.55
N VAL A 171 -1.80 27.17 -38.10
CA VAL A 171 -2.46 26.09 -37.35
C VAL A 171 -1.44 24.96 -37.18
N PHE A 172 -1.00 24.74 -35.95
CA PHE A 172 -0.07 23.66 -35.63
C PHE A 172 -0.80 22.35 -35.30
N SER A 173 -0.11 21.23 -35.45
CA SER A 173 -0.66 19.89 -35.22
C SER A 173 -1.29 19.70 -33.84
N GLU A 174 -0.68 20.25 -32.77
CA GLU A 174 -1.22 20.21 -31.42
C GLU A 174 -2.54 20.96 -31.28
N ASN A 175 -2.77 21.99 -32.10
CA ASN A 175 -4.03 22.73 -32.05
C ASN A 175 -5.17 21.87 -32.57
N ILE A 176 -4.90 21.08 -33.60
CA ILE A 176 -5.87 20.13 -34.18
C ILE A 176 -6.14 19.01 -33.17
N LEU A 177 -5.09 18.45 -32.54
CA LEU A 177 -5.26 17.44 -31.50
C LEU A 177 -6.09 17.96 -30.31
N ILE A 178 -5.83 19.17 -29.82
CA ILE A 178 -6.60 19.79 -28.73
C ILE A 178 -8.04 20.08 -29.18
N PHE A 179 -8.26 20.47 -30.43
CA PHE A 179 -9.60 20.71 -30.98
C PHE A 179 -10.47 19.44 -30.89
N PHE A 180 -9.94 18.28 -31.29
CA PHE A 180 -10.66 17.01 -31.15
C PHE A 180 -10.98 16.69 -29.69
N LEU A 181 -10.02 16.91 -28.79
CA LEU A 181 -10.20 16.65 -27.35
C LEU A 181 -11.25 17.56 -26.71
N ASN A 182 -11.36 18.82 -27.14
CA ASN A 182 -12.28 19.78 -26.54
C ASN A 182 -13.74 19.36 -26.75
N ASP A 183 -14.16 19.12 -27.99
CA ASP A 183 -15.59 19.02 -28.33
C ASP A 183 -15.98 17.75 -29.10
N LYS A 184 -15.05 17.06 -29.76
CA LYS A 184 -15.40 15.95 -30.66
C LYS A 184 -15.36 14.60 -29.95
N VAL A 185 -14.43 14.42 -29.02
CA VAL A 185 -14.26 13.17 -28.27
C VAL A 185 -15.36 13.01 -27.22
N SER A 186 -16.01 11.85 -27.23
CA SER A 186 -17.05 11.42 -26.28
C SER A 186 -16.79 10.03 -25.69
N LYS A 187 -15.93 9.21 -26.33
CA LYS A 187 -15.63 7.82 -25.94
C LYS A 187 -14.13 7.55 -25.82
N ARG A 188 -13.77 6.49 -25.08
CA ARG A 188 -12.37 6.07 -24.90
C ARG A 188 -11.70 5.63 -26.21
N SER A 189 -12.44 5.05 -27.16
CA SER A 189 -11.91 4.67 -28.48
C SER A 189 -11.47 5.89 -29.29
N GLU A 190 -12.17 7.02 -29.17
CA GLU A 190 -11.85 8.26 -29.87
C GLU A 190 -10.62 8.94 -29.23
N LEU A 191 -10.48 8.86 -27.90
CA LEU A 191 -9.24 9.23 -27.21
C LEU A 191 -8.04 8.41 -27.72
N ALA A 192 -8.24 7.12 -27.99
CA ALA A 192 -7.19 6.26 -28.53
C ALA A 192 -6.76 6.72 -29.93
N CYS A 193 -7.72 7.04 -30.82
CA CYS A 193 -7.42 7.61 -32.13
C CYS A 193 -6.61 8.92 -32.05
N VAL A 194 -6.93 9.79 -31.09
CA VAL A 194 -6.18 11.04 -30.88
C VAL A 194 -4.75 10.76 -30.40
N LEU A 195 -4.53 9.81 -29.49
CA LEU A 195 -3.18 9.41 -29.06
C LEU A 195 -2.38 8.77 -30.20
N GLU A 196 -3.01 7.93 -31.01
CA GLU A 196 -2.36 7.30 -32.17
C GLU A 196 -1.96 8.34 -33.22
N ALA A 197 -2.81 9.34 -33.47
CA ALA A 197 -2.44 10.46 -34.34
C ALA A 197 -1.26 11.25 -33.74
N ALA A 198 -1.31 11.58 -32.44
CA ALA A 198 -0.21 12.26 -31.77
C ALA A 198 1.10 11.47 -31.82
N PHE A 199 1.05 10.15 -31.74
CA PHE A 199 2.20 9.28 -31.88
C PHE A 199 2.85 9.40 -33.26
N ASP A 200 2.07 9.40 -34.34
CA ASP A 200 2.58 9.52 -35.71
C ASP A 200 3.13 10.93 -36.00
N LEU A 201 2.43 11.96 -35.53
CA LEU A 201 2.80 13.36 -35.72
C LEU A 201 4.05 13.77 -34.94
N LEU A 202 4.47 12.97 -33.97
CA LEU A 202 5.60 13.27 -33.11
C LEU A 202 6.90 13.45 -33.91
N ASP A 203 7.12 12.66 -34.95
CA ASP A 203 8.39 12.69 -35.70
C ASP A 203 8.46 13.87 -36.66
N THR A 204 7.31 14.32 -37.18
CA THR A 204 7.22 15.23 -38.32
C THR A 204 6.78 16.64 -37.98
N HIS A 205 5.96 16.82 -36.93
CA HIS A 205 5.31 18.11 -36.65
C HIS A 205 5.53 18.66 -35.24
N ILE A 206 5.99 17.84 -34.28
CA ILE A 206 6.12 18.29 -32.88
C ILE A 206 7.57 18.34 -32.43
N ASP A 207 8.15 19.54 -32.40
CA ASP A 207 9.60 19.73 -32.18
C ASP A 207 9.98 20.25 -30.79
N GLN A 208 9.00 20.56 -29.94
CA GLN A 208 9.25 21.05 -28.59
C GLN A 208 8.53 20.20 -27.53
N PRO A 209 9.23 19.77 -26.46
CA PRO A 209 8.62 19.01 -25.38
C PRO A 209 7.45 19.74 -24.69
N LYS A 210 7.55 21.07 -24.59
CA LYS A 210 6.52 21.92 -23.96
C LYS A 210 5.18 21.86 -24.70
N THR A 211 5.21 21.77 -26.02
CA THR A 211 4.01 21.67 -26.87
C THR A 211 3.24 20.38 -26.54
N ILE A 212 3.97 19.29 -26.34
CA ILE A 212 3.38 18.01 -25.98
C ILE A 212 2.80 18.04 -24.57
N TYR A 213 3.40 18.77 -23.64
CA TYR A 213 2.82 18.90 -22.30
C TYR A 213 1.43 19.55 -22.34
N LYS A 214 1.25 20.57 -23.19
CA LYS A 214 -0.07 21.19 -23.38
C LYS A 214 -1.10 20.19 -23.91
N PHE A 215 -0.72 19.40 -24.92
CA PHE A 215 -1.55 18.33 -25.46
C PHE A 215 -1.88 17.26 -24.40
N LEU A 216 -0.89 16.75 -23.68
CA LEU A 216 -1.09 15.72 -22.66
C LEU A 216 -1.99 16.22 -21.52
N MET A 217 -1.85 17.46 -21.08
CA MET A 217 -2.73 18.04 -20.07
C MET A 217 -4.18 18.15 -20.58
N ALA A 218 -4.39 18.57 -21.84
CA ALA A 218 -5.71 18.56 -22.47
C ALA A 218 -6.26 17.12 -22.61
N PHE A 219 -5.41 16.16 -22.96
CA PHE A 219 -5.78 14.76 -23.04
C PHE A 219 -6.27 14.24 -21.68
N PHE A 220 -5.54 14.52 -20.60
CA PHE A 220 -5.95 14.10 -19.26
C PHE A 220 -7.24 14.78 -18.80
N ALA A 221 -7.40 16.09 -19.08
CA ALA A 221 -8.66 16.79 -18.83
C ALA A 221 -9.83 16.05 -19.47
N LYS A 222 -9.72 15.71 -20.76
CA LYS A 222 -10.78 14.98 -21.47
C LYS A 222 -10.96 13.54 -20.96
N TYR A 223 -9.87 12.84 -20.71
CA TYR A 223 -9.86 11.46 -20.22
C TYR A 223 -10.64 11.30 -18.91
N PHE A 224 -10.56 12.30 -18.02
CA PHE A 224 -11.28 12.28 -16.74
C PHE A 224 -12.77 12.62 -16.86
N GLU A 225 -13.22 13.24 -17.96
CA GLU A 225 -14.64 13.46 -18.27
C GLU A 225 -15.30 12.24 -18.92
N VAL A 226 -14.54 11.48 -19.72
CA VAL A 226 -15.07 10.36 -20.50
C VAL A 226 -15.30 9.12 -19.61
N PRO A 227 -16.51 8.54 -19.61
CA PRO A 227 -16.85 7.39 -18.77
C PRO A 227 -15.96 6.17 -19.06
N VAL A 228 -15.71 5.38 -18.03
CA VAL A 228 -14.84 4.19 -18.08
C VAL A 228 -15.48 3.10 -18.96
N GLN A 229 -14.76 2.63 -19.98
CA GLN A 229 -15.10 1.46 -20.79
C GLN A 229 -13.90 0.51 -20.83
N ALA A 230 -14.16 -0.81 -20.79
CA ALA A 230 -13.16 -1.84 -20.51
C ALA A 230 -12.22 -2.21 -21.68
N ASP A 231 -12.50 -1.74 -22.90
CA ASP A 231 -11.91 -2.32 -24.13
C ASP A 231 -10.91 -1.44 -24.89
N THR A 232 -10.25 -0.46 -24.25
CA THR A 232 -9.31 0.43 -24.94
C THR A 232 -7.87 0.30 -24.45
N ASP A 233 -6.92 0.08 -25.37
CA ASP A 233 -5.48 -0.04 -25.11
C ASP A 233 -4.77 1.31 -24.83
N LEU A 234 -5.46 2.23 -24.15
CA LEU A 234 -4.96 3.59 -23.85
C LEU A 234 -3.67 3.55 -23.03
N ASN A 235 -3.56 2.60 -22.11
CA ASN A 235 -2.34 2.36 -21.32
C ASN A 235 -1.12 2.17 -22.23
N THR A 236 -1.20 1.20 -23.15
CA THR A 236 -0.07 0.84 -24.02
C THR A 236 0.24 1.98 -24.98
N LEU A 237 -0.78 2.66 -25.51
CA LEU A 237 -0.60 3.84 -26.37
C LEU A 237 0.12 4.97 -25.63
N MET A 238 -0.29 5.27 -24.39
CA MET A 238 0.35 6.30 -23.57
C MET A 238 1.81 5.94 -23.28
N VAL A 239 2.10 4.70 -22.88
CA VAL A 239 3.49 4.24 -22.64
C VAL A 239 4.33 4.35 -23.92
N LYS A 240 3.81 3.91 -25.07
CA LYS A 240 4.49 4.03 -26.37
C LYS A 240 4.76 5.50 -26.72
N LEU A 241 3.79 6.39 -26.50
CA LEU A 241 3.95 7.82 -26.75
C LEU A 241 5.05 8.42 -25.87
N LEU A 242 5.06 8.11 -24.57
CA LEU A 242 6.09 8.58 -23.64
C LEU A 242 7.49 8.03 -23.96
N MET A 243 7.60 6.78 -24.40
CA MET A 243 8.87 6.21 -24.88
C MET A 243 9.35 6.90 -26.15
N LYS A 244 8.47 7.13 -27.12
CA LYS A 244 8.82 7.82 -28.37
C LYS A 244 9.29 9.25 -28.11
N LEU A 245 8.62 9.94 -27.21
CA LEU A 245 9.01 11.23 -26.67
C LEU A 245 10.41 11.23 -26.05
N ALA A 246 10.68 10.28 -25.16
CA ALA A 246 12.00 10.14 -24.54
C ALA A 246 13.08 9.95 -25.62
N ASN A 247 12.83 9.10 -26.60
CA ASN A 247 13.75 8.81 -27.69
C ASN A 247 14.00 10.04 -28.58
N LYS A 248 12.94 10.74 -29.02
CA LYS A 248 13.05 11.93 -29.89
C LYS A 248 13.88 13.04 -29.23
N PHE A 249 13.72 13.22 -27.91
CA PHE A 249 14.43 14.27 -27.18
C PHE A 249 15.69 13.80 -26.44
N HIS A 250 16.15 12.58 -26.70
CA HIS A 250 17.33 11.97 -26.06
C HIS A 250 17.30 12.05 -24.52
N LEU A 251 16.14 11.78 -23.94
CA LEU A 251 15.93 11.76 -22.50
C LEU A 251 15.99 10.34 -21.98
N GLU A 252 16.66 10.13 -20.84
CA GLU A 252 16.70 8.83 -20.16
C GLU A 252 15.30 8.43 -19.65
N SER A 253 14.50 9.42 -19.25
CA SER A 253 13.09 9.25 -18.88
C SER A 253 12.34 10.56 -19.05
N MET A 254 11.13 10.48 -19.62
CA MET A 254 10.23 11.64 -19.73
C MET A 254 9.83 12.21 -18.37
N TYR A 255 9.62 11.36 -17.36
CA TYR A 255 9.21 11.77 -16.02
C TYR A 255 10.17 12.81 -15.42
N SER A 256 11.48 12.67 -15.65
CA SER A 256 12.50 13.58 -15.11
C SER A 256 12.37 15.04 -15.58
N LYS A 257 11.74 15.29 -16.74
CA LYS A 257 11.55 16.63 -17.32
C LYS A 257 10.13 17.17 -17.18
N MET A 258 9.17 16.30 -16.84
CA MET A 258 7.78 16.68 -16.67
C MET A 258 7.58 17.57 -15.44
N VAL A 259 6.66 18.53 -15.59
CA VAL A 259 6.14 19.32 -14.47
C VAL A 259 5.32 18.41 -13.53
N PRO A 260 5.30 18.66 -12.21
CA PRO A 260 4.62 17.80 -11.24
C PRO A 260 3.14 17.54 -11.56
N GLU A 261 2.43 18.53 -12.09
CA GLU A 261 1.01 18.44 -12.46
C GLU A 261 0.77 17.36 -13.53
N LEU A 262 1.66 17.28 -14.52
CA LEU A 262 1.58 16.28 -15.57
C LEU A 262 1.93 14.89 -15.05
N THR A 263 2.93 14.79 -14.17
CA THR A 263 3.29 13.52 -13.51
C THR A 263 2.15 13.03 -12.60
N GLU A 264 1.44 13.92 -11.90
CA GLU A 264 0.26 13.56 -11.11
C GLU A 264 -0.91 13.09 -12.00
N ALA A 265 -1.19 13.78 -13.10
CA ALA A 265 -2.21 13.34 -14.05
C ALA A 265 -1.90 11.95 -14.64
N LEU A 266 -0.64 11.68 -14.95
CA LEU A 266 -0.17 10.34 -15.35
C LEU A 266 -0.36 9.31 -14.24
N PHE A 267 -0.02 9.65 -13.00
CA PHE A 267 -0.23 8.78 -11.85
C PHE A 267 -1.70 8.41 -11.67
N SER A 268 -2.61 9.39 -11.73
CA SER A 268 -4.06 9.17 -11.66
C SER A 268 -4.55 8.31 -12.83
N PHE A 269 -4.08 8.59 -14.05
CA PHE A 269 -4.39 7.81 -15.26
C PHE A 269 -3.99 6.34 -15.09
N TYR A 270 -2.72 6.05 -14.77
CA TYR A 270 -2.24 4.68 -14.65
C TYR A 270 -2.88 3.93 -13.47
N THR A 271 -3.24 4.64 -12.41
CA THR A 271 -3.96 4.05 -11.28
C THR A 271 -5.37 3.62 -11.69
N ARG A 272 -6.11 4.48 -12.41
CA ARG A 272 -7.46 4.17 -12.91
C ARG A 272 -7.45 3.05 -13.95
N GLU A 273 -6.44 3.03 -14.81
CA GLU A 273 -6.27 2.01 -15.84
C GLU A 273 -5.61 0.72 -15.30
N GLY A 274 -5.34 0.62 -14.00
CA GLY A 274 -4.80 -0.59 -13.37
C GLY A 274 -3.34 -0.90 -13.70
N ASN A 275 -2.59 0.04 -14.29
CA ASN A 275 -1.18 -0.12 -14.60
C ASN A 275 -0.28 0.23 -13.39
N LEU A 276 -0.20 -0.71 -12.44
CA LEU A 276 0.59 -0.54 -11.22
C LEU A 276 2.09 -0.23 -11.45
N HIS A 277 2.68 -0.74 -12.54
CA HIS A 277 4.11 -0.52 -12.81
C HIS A 277 4.37 0.95 -13.13
N GLU A 278 3.64 1.51 -14.10
CA GLU A 278 3.77 2.91 -14.49
C GLU A 278 3.29 3.85 -13.38
N ALA A 279 2.21 3.51 -12.67
CA ALA A 279 1.76 4.26 -11.51
C ALA A 279 2.87 4.37 -10.43
N ASN A 280 3.59 3.26 -10.17
CA ASN A 280 4.72 3.23 -9.24
C ASN A 280 5.91 4.08 -9.71
N ILE A 281 6.15 4.17 -11.03
CA ILE A 281 7.20 5.06 -11.58
C ILE A 281 6.80 6.52 -11.38
N ALA A 282 5.56 6.89 -11.73
CA ALA A 282 5.06 8.25 -11.64
C ALA A 282 5.06 8.79 -10.19
N ILE A 283 4.54 8.02 -9.23
CA ILE A 283 4.52 8.45 -7.83
C ILE A 283 5.92 8.52 -7.20
N ASN A 284 6.83 7.64 -7.59
CA ASN A 284 8.23 7.72 -7.15
C ASN A 284 8.92 8.99 -7.69
N ASP A 285 8.63 9.38 -8.92
CA ASP A 285 9.12 10.64 -9.49
C ASP A 285 8.58 11.87 -8.74
N LEU A 286 7.28 11.90 -8.43
CA LEU A 286 6.67 12.97 -7.61
C LEU A 286 7.33 13.09 -6.23
N ILE A 287 7.48 11.96 -5.54
CA ILE A 287 8.09 11.92 -4.21
C ILE A 287 9.55 12.38 -4.26
N LYS A 288 10.33 11.97 -5.28
CA LYS A 288 11.70 12.44 -5.49
C LYS A 288 11.78 13.94 -5.73
N LYS A 289 10.79 14.52 -6.42
CA LYS A 289 10.66 15.96 -6.65
C LYS A 289 10.13 16.72 -5.42
N GLY A 290 9.76 16.02 -4.34
CA GLY A 290 9.26 16.62 -3.11
C GLY A 290 7.76 16.97 -3.17
N PHE A 291 6.98 16.29 -4.00
CA PHE A 291 5.53 16.51 -4.11
C PHE A 291 4.73 15.33 -3.56
N ILE A 292 3.58 15.63 -2.96
CA ILE A 292 2.57 14.64 -2.56
C ILE A 292 1.39 14.70 -3.53
N PRO A 293 0.98 13.56 -4.12
CA PRO A 293 -0.25 13.48 -4.89
C PRO A 293 -1.49 13.71 -4.02
N LYS A 294 -2.62 14.04 -4.63
CA LYS A 294 -3.92 14.07 -3.94
C LYS A 294 -4.20 12.81 -3.15
N SER A 295 -4.86 12.97 -2.01
CA SER A 295 -5.21 11.85 -1.12
C SER A 295 -6.05 10.78 -1.83
N GLU A 296 -6.99 11.20 -2.68
CA GLU A 296 -7.81 10.27 -3.49
C GLU A 296 -6.95 9.38 -4.40
N ASP A 297 -5.94 9.94 -5.06
CA ASP A 297 -5.05 9.17 -5.94
C ASP A 297 -4.15 8.21 -5.14
N ILE A 298 -3.68 8.62 -3.96
CA ILE A 298 -2.96 7.73 -3.04
C ILE A 298 -3.86 6.56 -2.61
N GLU A 299 -5.12 6.83 -2.26
CA GLU A 299 -6.08 5.78 -1.87
C GLU A 299 -6.41 4.82 -3.01
N ASN A 300 -6.61 5.34 -4.22
CA ASN A 300 -6.80 4.54 -5.42
C ASN A 300 -5.56 3.66 -5.71
N TYR A 301 -4.35 4.19 -5.50
CA TYR A 301 -3.11 3.46 -5.68
C TYR A 301 -2.92 2.34 -4.65
N LEU A 302 -3.21 2.61 -3.37
CA LEU A 302 -3.20 1.58 -2.33
C LEU A 302 -4.25 0.49 -2.58
N THR A 303 -5.40 0.87 -3.13
CA THR A 303 -6.45 -0.07 -3.56
C THR A 303 -5.96 -0.93 -4.72
N LEU A 304 -5.32 -0.34 -5.73
CA LEU A 304 -4.73 -1.07 -6.86
C LEU A 304 -3.66 -2.07 -6.38
N ILE A 305 -2.82 -1.67 -5.43
CA ILE A 305 -1.83 -2.58 -4.81
C ILE A 305 -2.54 -3.76 -4.12
N ASN A 306 -3.59 -3.51 -3.34
CA ASN A 306 -4.35 -4.57 -2.66
C ASN A 306 -5.03 -5.52 -3.65
N THR A 307 -5.53 -5.01 -4.78
CA THR A 307 -6.14 -5.83 -5.83
C THR A 307 -5.12 -6.74 -6.50
N LYS A 308 -3.91 -6.23 -6.82
CA LYS A 308 -2.85 -7.05 -7.42
C LYS A 308 -2.17 -7.98 -6.42
N TYR A 309 -2.07 -7.56 -5.16
CA TYR A 309 -1.40 -8.27 -4.08
C TYR A 309 -2.30 -8.31 -2.83
N PRO A 310 -3.21 -9.30 -2.72
CA PRO A 310 -4.24 -9.32 -1.68
C PRO A 310 -3.71 -9.61 -0.27
N GLY A 311 -2.41 -9.93 -0.12
CA GLY A 311 -1.79 -10.16 1.19
C GLY A 311 -2.11 -11.54 1.77
N HIS A 312 -2.34 -12.56 0.92
CA HIS A 312 -2.62 -13.91 1.39
C HIS A 312 -1.33 -14.70 1.69
N ASN A 313 -0.22 -14.34 1.06
CA ASN A 313 1.06 -15.04 1.17
C ASN A 313 2.24 -14.06 1.37
N SER A 314 3.41 -14.60 1.74
CA SER A 314 4.63 -13.81 2.01
C SER A 314 5.10 -12.95 0.82
N GLN A 315 4.88 -13.43 -0.41
CA GLN A 315 5.27 -12.73 -1.63
C GLN A 315 4.36 -11.52 -1.88
N ASP A 316 3.06 -11.63 -1.62
CA ASP A 316 2.13 -10.50 -1.69
C ASP A 316 2.57 -9.38 -0.75
N TYR A 317 2.87 -9.68 0.53
CA TYR A 317 3.37 -8.67 1.48
C TYR A 317 4.65 -7.99 1.01
N MET A 318 5.59 -8.78 0.47
CA MET A 318 6.84 -8.25 -0.07
C MET A 318 6.59 -7.25 -1.20
N TRP A 319 5.69 -7.58 -2.13
CA TRP A 319 5.32 -6.69 -3.23
C TRP A 319 4.56 -5.46 -2.75
N ARG A 320 3.62 -5.60 -1.82
CA ARG A 320 2.91 -4.47 -1.20
C ARG A 320 3.90 -3.47 -0.60
N LEU A 321 4.86 -3.93 0.19
CA LEU A 321 5.89 -3.06 0.80
C LEU A 321 6.85 -2.48 -0.24
N PHE A 322 7.22 -3.25 -1.27
CA PHE A 322 8.07 -2.77 -2.37
C PHE A 322 7.44 -1.57 -3.09
N HIS A 323 6.15 -1.63 -3.41
CA HIS A 323 5.43 -0.57 -4.11
C HIS A 323 5.29 0.72 -3.31
N ILE A 324 5.42 0.67 -1.99
CA ILE A 324 5.42 1.86 -1.14
C ILE A 324 6.79 2.14 -0.50
N ALA A 325 7.88 1.50 -0.96
CA ALA A 325 9.21 1.61 -0.36
C ALA A 325 9.74 3.06 -0.28
N HIS A 326 9.30 3.91 -1.20
CA HIS A 326 9.68 5.31 -1.30
C HIS A 326 8.75 6.25 -0.52
N PHE A 327 7.67 5.76 0.10
CA PHE A 327 6.70 6.56 0.85
C PHE A 327 7.20 6.99 2.24
N GLU A 328 8.46 6.78 2.59
CA GLU A 328 8.92 7.03 3.96
C GLU A 328 8.58 8.44 4.47
N GLY A 329 8.94 9.48 3.73
CA GLY A 329 8.63 10.85 4.10
C GLY A 329 7.11 11.05 4.21
N LEU A 330 6.35 10.57 3.22
CA LEU A 330 4.89 10.63 3.21
C LEU A 330 4.30 9.97 4.45
N ILE A 331 4.78 8.79 4.85
CA ILE A 331 4.31 8.05 6.03
C ILE A 331 4.58 8.82 7.32
N GLN A 332 5.76 9.44 7.46
CA GLN A 332 6.10 10.20 8.67
C GLN A 332 5.26 11.47 8.83
N SER A 333 4.85 12.10 7.72
CA SER A 333 3.98 13.27 7.72
C SER A 333 2.50 12.97 7.50
N SER A 334 2.12 11.70 7.32
CA SER A 334 0.78 11.34 6.82
C SER A 334 -0.29 11.58 7.86
N ASP A 335 -1.32 12.33 7.47
CA ASP A 335 -2.62 12.39 8.13
C ASP A 335 -3.67 11.49 7.43
N HIS A 336 -3.25 10.64 6.48
CA HIS A 336 -4.14 9.79 5.69
C HIS A 336 -4.43 8.46 6.44
N PRO A 337 -5.65 8.26 6.97
CA PRO A 337 -5.97 7.07 7.76
C PRO A 337 -5.84 5.78 6.94
N ASN A 338 -6.15 5.84 5.64
CA ASN A 338 -6.08 4.70 4.73
C ASN A 338 -4.65 4.26 4.44
N LEU A 339 -3.69 5.18 4.38
CA LEU A 339 -2.27 4.84 4.27
C LEU A 339 -1.81 4.11 5.53
N LEU A 340 -2.11 4.64 6.72
CA LEU A 340 -1.72 4.00 7.98
C LEU A 340 -2.41 2.65 8.18
N LYS A 341 -3.68 2.51 7.78
CA LYS A 341 -4.41 1.23 7.77
C LYS A 341 -3.71 0.23 6.86
N PHE A 342 -3.25 0.64 5.68
CA PHE A 342 -2.46 -0.20 4.80
C PHE A 342 -1.15 -0.64 5.47
N LEU A 343 -0.45 0.23 6.21
CA LEU A 343 0.76 -0.16 6.96
C LEU A 343 0.45 -1.20 8.03
N VAL A 344 -0.59 -0.98 8.84
CA VAL A 344 -1.02 -1.91 9.91
C VAL A 344 -1.34 -3.30 9.35
N GLN A 345 -2.01 -3.36 8.19
CA GLN A 345 -2.31 -4.62 7.51
C GLN A 345 -1.09 -5.35 6.97
N ASN A 346 0.03 -4.63 6.76
CA ASN A 346 1.29 -5.22 6.31
C ASN A 346 2.25 -5.55 7.47
N CYS A 347 1.92 -5.18 8.72
CA CYS A 347 2.72 -5.56 9.89
C CYS A 347 2.64 -7.08 10.13
N ARG A 348 3.80 -7.73 10.27
CA ARG A 348 3.95 -9.16 10.56
C ARG A 348 4.61 -9.40 11.92
N HIS A 349 5.22 -8.37 12.48
CA HIS A 349 5.95 -8.37 13.73
C HIS A 349 5.48 -7.27 14.68
N ARG A 350 5.74 -7.48 15.97
CA ARG A 350 5.43 -6.52 17.03
C ARG A 350 6.10 -5.16 16.80
N GLU A 351 7.38 -5.15 16.48
CA GLU A 351 8.16 -3.92 16.33
C GLU A 351 7.72 -3.10 15.11
N GLU A 352 7.18 -3.74 14.07
CA GLU A 352 6.58 -3.03 12.93
C GLU A 352 5.34 -2.24 13.35
N ILE A 353 4.46 -2.85 14.16
CA ILE A 353 3.25 -2.17 14.63
C ILE A 353 3.57 -1.09 15.67
N GLU A 354 4.58 -1.29 16.52
CA GLU A 354 5.08 -0.27 17.46
C GLU A 354 5.67 0.92 16.71
N THR A 355 6.28 0.68 15.54
CA THR A 355 6.72 1.77 14.66
C THR A 355 5.52 2.58 14.15
N VAL A 356 4.42 1.92 13.76
CA VAL A 356 3.18 2.62 13.39
C VAL A 356 2.61 3.42 14.56
N PHE A 357 2.63 2.88 15.78
CA PHE A 357 2.20 3.61 16.99
C PHE A 357 3.03 4.87 17.20
N THR A 358 4.35 4.78 16.99
CA THR A 358 5.26 5.92 17.09
C THR A 358 4.96 7.00 16.04
N ILE A 359 4.64 6.60 14.80
CA ILE A 359 4.25 7.52 13.73
C ILE A 359 2.95 8.24 14.10
N VAL A 360 1.92 7.50 14.54
CA VAL A 360 0.62 8.07 14.94
C VAL A 360 0.76 9.02 16.12
N ALA A 361 1.57 8.65 17.13
CA ALA A 361 1.77 9.45 18.34
C ALA A 361 2.39 10.84 18.05
N LYS A 362 3.22 10.95 17.01
CA LYS A 362 3.87 12.20 16.60
C LYS A 362 2.96 13.08 15.73
N ASN A 363 1.86 12.54 15.21
CA ASN A 363 0.97 13.26 14.32
C ASN A 363 0.04 14.21 15.10
N LYS A 364 -0.18 15.42 14.56
CA LYS A 364 -1.09 16.41 15.16
C LYS A 364 -2.54 15.92 15.24
N ASN A 365 -2.97 15.09 14.29
CA ASN A 365 -4.30 14.51 14.18
C ASN A 365 -4.38 13.10 14.82
N SER A 366 -3.49 12.78 15.77
CA SER A 366 -3.37 11.45 16.39
C SER A 366 -4.70 10.87 16.88
N LYS A 367 -5.59 11.66 17.48
CA LYS A 367 -6.94 11.23 17.92
C LYS A 367 -7.74 10.61 16.77
N ILE A 368 -7.90 11.36 15.67
CA ILE A 368 -8.67 10.95 14.49
C ILE A 368 -8.05 9.68 13.88
N LEU A 369 -6.72 9.62 13.80
CA LEU A 369 -6.02 8.46 13.27
C LEU A 369 -6.22 7.22 14.15
N LEU A 370 -6.13 7.35 15.48
CA LEU A 370 -6.33 6.24 16.41
C LEU A 370 -7.76 5.68 16.33
N GLU A 371 -8.77 6.55 16.20
CA GLU A 371 -10.16 6.13 15.99
C GLU A 371 -10.30 5.23 14.75
N HIS A 372 -9.77 5.66 13.61
CA HIS A 372 -9.86 4.92 12.36
C HIS A 372 -9.02 3.63 12.38
N LEU A 373 -7.91 3.61 13.14
CA LEU A 373 -6.98 2.50 13.17
C LEU A 373 -7.31 1.43 14.23
N THR A 374 -8.20 1.70 15.18
CA THR A 374 -8.45 0.79 16.32
C THR A 374 -8.84 -0.63 15.86
N ALA A 375 -9.85 -0.75 15.00
CA ALA A 375 -10.25 -2.05 14.48
C ALA A 375 -9.16 -2.72 13.63
N PRO A 376 -8.54 -2.03 12.63
CA PRO A 376 -7.39 -2.59 11.89
C PRO A 376 -6.23 -3.07 12.76
N VAL A 377 -5.89 -2.33 13.83
CA VAL A 377 -4.81 -2.70 14.76
C VAL A 377 -5.17 -3.96 15.51
N ILE A 378 -6.37 -4.06 16.07
CA ILE A 378 -6.84 -5.26 16.78
C ILE A 378 -6.79 -6.48 15.85
N ASP A 379 -7.30 -6.35 14.63
CA ASP A 379 -7.31 -7.45 13.65
C ASP A 379 -5.89 -7.85 13.22
N SER A 380 -4.99 -6.87 13.03
CA SER A 380 -3.58 -7.14 12.72
C SER A 380 -2.89 -7.91 13.86
N ILE A 381 -3.03 -7.46 15.11
CA ILE A 381 -2.50 -8.15 16.29
C ILE A 381 -3.08 -9.57 16.40
N CYS A 382 -4.37 -9.76 16.13
CA CYS A 382 -5.00 -11.08 16.10
C CYS A 382 -4.32 -12.03 15.12
N ASN A 383 -3.96 -11.52 13.94
CA ASN A 383 -3.36 -12.30 12.85
C ASN A 383 -1.86 -12.53 12.99
N MET A 384 -1.17 -11.85 13.92
CA MET A 384 0.26 -12.07 14.16
C MET A 384 0.54 -13.48 14.68
N LYS A 385 1.65 -14.08 14.25
CA LYS A 385 2.11 -15.40 14.72
C LYS A 385 2.82 -15.28 16.07
N MET A 386 2.06 -14.92 17.10
CA MET A 386 2.53 -14.70 18.47
C MET A 386 1.62 -15.40 19.48
N HIS A 387 2.16 -15.75 20.65
CA HIS A 387 1.36 -16.15 21.80
C HIS A 387 0.46 -15.01 22.29
N ARG A 388 -0.60 -15.36 23.02
CA ARG A 388 -1.66 -14.41 23.40
C ARG A 388 -1.23 -13.36 24.42
N VAL A 389 -0.36 -13.71 25.35
CA VAL A 389 0.17 -12.77 26.34
C VAL A 389 0.91 -11.61 25.65
N PRO A 390 1.89 -11.86 24.74
CA PRO A 390 2.48 -10.79 23.92
C PRO A 390 1.49 -9.98 23.09
N LYS A 391 0.45 -10.62 22.51
CA LYS A 391 -0.61 -9.91 21.76
C LYS A 391 -1.40 -8.96 22.65
N SER A 392 -1.80 -9.44 23.83
CA SER A 392 -2.51 -8.64 24.81
C SER A 392 -1.66 -7.50 25.34
N SER A 393 -0.36 -7.73 25.59
CA SER A 393 0.58 -6.67 26.00
C SER A 393 0.67 -5.58 24.91
N LEU A 394 0.78 -5.97 23.65
CA LEU A 394 0.81 -5.04 22.53
C LEU A 394 -0.49 -4.23 22.40
N LEU A 395 -1.65 -4.86 22.63
CA LEU A 395 -2.92 -4.14 22.72
C LEU A 395 -2.96 -3.19 23.93
N SER A 396 -2.29 -3.52 25.03
CA SER A 396 -2.14 -2.61 26.18
C SER A 396 -1.26 -1.42 25.88
N ASP A 397 -0.22 -1.58 25.07
CA ASP A 397 0.60 -0.44 24.62
C ASP A 397 -0.21 0.48 23.70
N TYR A 398 -1.02 -0.10 22.81
CA TYR A 398 -1.98 0.66 22.00
C TYR A 398 -3.03 1.38 22.86
N TYR A 399 -3.59 0.69 23.86
CA TYR A 399 -4.58 1.27 24.78
C TYR A 399 -4.01 2.44 25.58
N LYS A 400 -2.76 2.34 26.06
CA LYS A 400 -2.07 3.44 26.73
C LYS A 400 -1.89 4.64 25.80
N LEU A 401 -1.48 4.40 24.56
CA LEU A 401 -1.36 5.45 23.55
C LEU A 401 -2.72 6.15 23.32
N MET A 402 -3.80 5.39 23.21
CA MET A 402 -5.15 5.95 23.11
C MET A 402 -5.53 6.76 24.36
N LYS A 403 -5.37 6.21 25.56
CA LYS A 403 -5.67 6.94 26.80
C LYS A 403 -4.91 8.26 26.89
N PHE A 404 -3.62 8.26 26.52
CA PHE A 404 -2.81 9.47 26.46
C PHE A 404 -3.36 10.48 25.43
N ALA A 405 -3.59 10.04 24.20
CA ALA A 405 -4.07 10.92 23.13
C ALA A 405 -5.45 11.52 23.44
N PHE A 406 -6.32 10.78 24.12
CA PHE A 406 -7.69 11.17 24.45
C PHE A 406 -7.86 11.72 25.88
N ASN A 407 -6.78 12.01 26.62
CA ASN A 407 -6.86 12.47 28.01
C ASN A 407 -7.74 11.57 28.92
N ASN A 408 -7.66 10.25 28.73
CA ASN A 408 -8.48 9.22 29.37
C ASN A 408 -9.97 9.18 28.98
N GLU A 409 -10.43 10.06 28.09
CA GLU A 409 -11.84 10.14 27.67
C GLU A 409 -12.08 9.41 26.33
N LEU A 410 -12.08 8.08 26.37
CA LEU A 410 -12.39 7.29 25.18
C LEU A 410 -13.90 7.23 24.93
N SER A 411 -14.30 7.27 23.65
CA SER A 411 -15.70 7.06 23.29
C SER A 411 -16.16 5.64 23.65
N HIS A 412 -17.46 5.48 23.87
CA HIS A 412 -18.07 4.18 24.20
C HIS A 412 -17.73 3.11 23.15
N GLN A 413 -17.75 3.47 21.87
CA GLN A 413 -17.42 2.56 20.76
C GLN A 413 -15.96 2.06 20.82
N LEU A 414 -15.01 2.95 21.11
CA LEU A 414 -13.60 2.57 21.22
C LEU A 414 -13.36 1.65 22.42
N LYS A 415 -13.97 1.95 23.57
CA LYS A 415 -13.93 1.11 24.77
C LYS A 415 -14.44 -0.30 24.47
N LEU A 416 -15.55 -0.42 23.73
CA LEU A 416 -16.09 -1.71 23.31
C LEU A 416 -15.19 -2.48 22.36
N LEU A 417 -14.57 -1.82 21.38
CA LEU A 417 -13.63 -2.47 20.46
C LEU A 417 -12.42 -3.03 21.22
N LEU A 418 -11.86 -2.23 22.14
CA LEU A 418 -10.75 -2.65 22.99
C LEU A 418 -11.13 -3.84 23.88
N LEU A 419 -12.28 -3.77 24.55
CA LEU A 419 -12.83 -4.87 25.34
C LEU A 419 -12.93 -6.17 24.52
N GLN A 420 -13.53 -6.09 23.32
CA GLN A 420 -13.62 -7.23 22.41
C GLN A 420 -12.23 -7.76 22.01
N GLY A 421 -11.25 -6.88 21.80
CA GLY A 421 -9.87 -7.24 21.53
C GLY A 421 -9.22 -8.04 22.66
N TYR A 422 -9.34 -7.60 23.92
CA TYR A 422 -8.81 -8.34 25.07
C TYR A 422 -9.48 -9.70 25.26
N ILE A 423 -10.79 -9.79 25.03
CA ILE A 423 -11.55 -11.04 25.07
C ILE A 423 -11.08 -12.00 23.96
N LYS A 424 -10.82 -11.50 22.73
CA LYS A 424 -10.23 -12.32 21.65
C LYS A 424 -8.87 -12.92 22.07
N PHE A 425 -8.10 -12.23 22.90
CA PHE A 425 -6.82 -12.72 23.42
C PHE A 425 -6.94 -13.56 24.71
N GLY A 426 -8.13 -13.59 25.32
CA GLY A 426 -8.40 -14.29 26.58
C GLY A 426 -7.85 -13.58 27.81
N ASN A 427 -7.59 -12.27 27.74
CA ASN A 427 -7.19 -11.48 28.93
C ASN A 427 -8.43 -10.95 29.64
N PHE A 428 -9.02 -11.78 30.49
CA PHE A 428 -10.28 -11.49 31.17
C PHE A 428 -10.12 -10.46 32.29
N SER A 429 -8.96 -10.42 32.97
CA SER A 429 -8.69 -9.38 33.97
C SER A 429 -8.58 -7.99 33.34
N MET A 430 -7.93 -7.85 32.18
CA MET A 430 -7.88 -6.55 31.50
C MET A 430 -9.25 -6.18 30.91
N SER A 431 -10.04 -7.18 30.50
CA SER A 431 -11.42 -6.98 30.05
C SER A 431 -12.30 -6.42 31.18
N ALA A 432 -12.24 -7.02 32.36
CA ALA A 432 -12.87 -6.54 33.60
C ALA A 432 -12.44 -5.11 33.92
N LYS A 433 -11.13 -4.86 33.95
CA LYS A 433 -10.55 -3.54 34.21
C LYS A 433 -11.05 -2.47 33.24
N ILE A 434 -11.22 -2.78 31.95
CA ILE A 434 -11.79 -1.83 30.99
C ILE A 434 -13.24 -1.47 31.36
N ILE A 435 -14.04 -2.44 31.79
CA ILE A 435 -15.42 -2.18 32.19
C ILE A 435 -15.45 -1.26 33.42
N GLU A 436 -14.62 -1.58 34.42
CA GLU A 436 -14.56 -0.86 35.69
C GLU A 436 -13.97 0.55 35.56
N ASP A 437 -12.74 0.67 35.05
CA ASP A 437 -12.00 1.95 34.93
C ASP A 437 -12.75 2.98 34.07
N ASN A 438 -13.67 2.53 33.21
CA ASN A 438 -14.35 3.37 32.24
C ASN A 438 -15.86 3.46 32.47
N HIS A 439 -16.37 2.87 33.57
CA HIS A 439 -17.79 2.74 33.90
C HIS A 439 -18.63 2.32 32.68
N LEU A 440 -18.20 1.25 32.01
CA LEU A 440 -18.80 0.83 30.76
C LEU A 440 -20.15 0.14 31.02
N ASN A 441 -21.23 0.78 30.62
CA ASN A 441 -22.57 0.20 30.72
C ASN A 441 -22.74 -0.92 29.69
N LEU A 442 -22.66 -2.16 30.15
CA LEU A 442 -22.95 -3.32 29.31
C LEU A 442 -24.46 -3.45 29.10
N THR A 443 -24.86 -3.69 27.85
CA THR A 443 -26.23 -4.05 27.49
C THR A 443 -26.30 -5.54 27.16
N VAL A 444 -27.51 -6.11 27.15
CA VAL A 444 -27.76 -7.51 26.76
C VAL A 444 -27.18 -7.83 25.38
N ASP A 445 -27.32 -6.92 24.40
CA ASP A 445 -26.73 -7.07 23.06
C ASP A 445 -25.21 -7.15 23.09
N ILE A 446 -24.57 -6.35 23.94
CA ILE A 446 -23.11 -6.39 24.12
C ILE A 446 -22.72 -7.71 24.77
N ALA A 447 -23.42 -8.15 25.83
CA ALA A 447 -23.17 -9.43 26.49
C ALA A 447 -23.28 -10.62 25.51
N ASN A 448 -24.33 -10.68 24.67
CA ASN A 448 -24.48 -11.69 23.61
C ASN A 448 -23.29 -11.66 22.61
N LYS A 449 -22.84 -10.47 22.21
CA LYS A 449 -21.65 -10.32 21.34
C LYS A 449 -20.37 -10.82 22.01
N LEU A 450 -20.16 -10.51 23.29
CA LEU A 450 -18.99 -10.98 24.04
C LEU A 450 -19.00 -12.50 24.18
N ILE A 451 -20.13 -13.11 24.53
CA ILE A 451 -20.31 -14.57 24.59
C ILE A 451 -19.95 -15.21 23.25
N LYS A 452 -20.40 -14.64 22.12
CA LYS A 452 -20.09 -15.16 20.79
C LYS A 452 -18.57 -15.19 20.53
N ILE A 453 -17.85 -14.14 20.95
CA ILE A 453 -16.38 -14.07 20.82
C ILE A 453 -15.71 -15.11 21.72
N ILE A 454 -16.14 -15.22 22.99
CA ILE A 454 -15.59 -16.20 23.94
C ILE A 454 -15.83 -17.62 23.42
N LYS A 455 -17.05 -17.94 23.00
CA LYS A 455 -17.42 -19.24 22.45
C LYS A 455 -16.56 -19.62 21.24
N HIS A 456 -16.34 -18.69 20.32
CA HIS A 456 -15.51 -18.92 19.13
C HIS A 456 -14.06 -19.26 19.50
N ASN A 457 -13.55 -18.69 20.59
CA ASN A 457 -12.18 -18.85 21.05
C ASN A 457 -12.05 -19.83 22.23
N ASN A 458 -13.10 -20.54 22.67
CA ASN A 458 -13.09 -21.30 23.93
C ASN A 458 -11.96 -22.36 24.01
N LYS A 459 -11.66 -23.05 22.90
CA LYS A 459 -10.56 -24.03 22.85
C LYS A 459 -9.20 -23.40 23.14
N LEU A 460 -9.06 -22.12 22.87
CA LEU A 460 -7.84 -21.38 23.09
C LEU A 460 -7.63 -21.19 24.60
N PHE A 461 -8.66 -20.91 25.41
CA PHE A 461 -8.49 -20.50 26.81
C PHE A 461 -8.04 -21.60 27.79
N LYS A 462 -7.98 -22.87 27.35
CA LYS A 462 -7.62 -23.99 28.22
C LYS A 462 -6.11 -24.10 28.49
N GLY A 463 -5.76 -24.44 29.72
CA GLY A 463 -4.40 -24.86 30.10
C GLY A 463 -3.35 -23.74 30.13
N ILE A 464 -3.77 -22.48 30.27
CA ILE A 464 -2.86 -21.35 30.48
C ILE A 464 -2.92 -20.95 31.94
N ASP A 465 -1.82 -21.17 32.66
CA ASP A 465 -1.65 -20.70 34.03
C ASP A 465 -0.86 -19.39 34.02
N CYS A 466 -1.57 -18.29 33.72
CA CYS A 466 -1.01 -16.95 33.72
C CYS A 466 -2.07 -15.98 34.25
N PRO A 467 -1.72 -15.05 35.16
CA PRO A 467 -2.67 -14.09 35.73
C PRO A 467 -3.48 -13.37 34.66
N GLY A 468 -4.80 -13.42 34.80
CA GLY A 468 -5.77 -12.82 33.88
C GLY A 468 -6.08 -13.58 32.60
N PHE A 469 -5.41 -14.72 32.35
CA PHE A 469 -5.67 -15.63 31.24
C PHE A 469 -6.17 -17.02 31.69
N SER A 470 -6.20 -17.27 32.99
CA SER A 470 -6.62 -18.55 33.57
C SER A 470 -8.12 -18.80 33.40
N GLU A 471 -8.52 -20.06 33.55
CA GLU A 471 -9.93 -20.47 33.56
C GLU A 471 -10.70 -19.81 34.73
N GLU A 472 -10.03 -19.59 35.85
CA GLU A 472 -10.56 -18.82 37.00
C GLU A 472 -10.86 -17.35 36.61
N ALA A 473 -9.96 -16.70 35.87
CA ALA A 473 -10.19 -15.33 35.40
C ALA A 473 -11.38 -15.26 34.42
N LEU A 474 -11.55 -16.27 33.56
CA LEU A 474 -12.73 -16.41 32.72
C LEU A 474 -14.00 -16.60 33.56
N ALA A 475 -13.97 -17.48 34.55
CA ALA A 475 -15.10 -17.76 35.43
C ALA A 475 -15.60 -16.50 36.13
N LEU A 476 -14.67 -15.76 36.76
CA LEU A 476 -14.95 -14.50 37.44
C LEU A 476 -15.52 -13.47 36.46
N PHE A 477 -14.95 -13.36 35.25
CA PHE A 477 -15.47 -12.44 34.25
C PHE A 477 -16.91 -12.80 33.82
N LEU A 478 -17.21 -14.08 33.61
CA LEU A 478 -18.56 -14.53 33.27
C LEU A 478 -19.53 -14.25 34.42
N GLU A 479 -19.14 -14.51 35.66
CA GLU A 479 -19.98 -14.28 36.83
C GLU A 479 -20.27 -12.81 37.08
N CYS A 480 -19.26 -11.94 37.03
CA CYS A 480 -19.43 -10.52 37.37
C CYS A 480 -20.08 -9.70 36.25
N TYR A 481 -19.80 -10.00 34.98
CA TYR A 481 -20.17 -9.12 33.86
C TYR A 481 -21.12 -9.73 32.83
N ILE A 482 -21.34 -11.05 32.83
CA ILE A 482 -22.23 -11.71 31.86
C ILE A 482 -23.47 -12.31 32.53
N LYS A 483 -23.30 -13.02 33.65
CA LYS A 483 -24.38 -13.63 34.44
C LYS A 483 -25.50 -12.66 34.85
N PRO A 484 -25.26 -11.36 35.14
CA PRO A 484 -26.34 -10.41 35.42
C PRO A 484 -27.38 -10.29 34.29
N PHE A 485 -27.02 -10.65 33.05
CA PHE A 485 -27.92 -10.60 31.90
C PHE A 485 -28.56 -11.96 31.57
N GLU A 486 -28.31 -13.02 32.36
CA GLU A 486 -28.62 -14.43 32.00
C GLU A 486 -30.06 -14.65 31.52
N ASP A 487 -31.03 -13.98 32.13
CA ASP A 487 -32.44 -14.14 31.79
C ASP A 487 -32.87 -13.43 30.52
N GLU A 488 -32.10 -12.44 30.07
CA GLU A 488 -32.36 -11.63 28.89
C GLU A 488 -31.49 -12.07 27.68
N LEU A 489 -30.51 -12.95 27.89
CA LEU A 489 -29.66 -13.48 26.82
C LEU A 489 -30.48 -14.25 25.77
N ASP A 490 -29.97 -14.26 24.53
CA ASP A 490 -30.55 -15.11 23.49
C ASP A 490 -30.45 -16.60 23.88
N GLN A 491 -31.37 -17.43 23.37
CA GLN A 491 -31.48 -18.83 23.77
C GLN A 491 -30.17 -19.62 23.58
N HIS A 492 -29.36 -19.24 22.58
CA HIS A 492 -28.12 -19.93 22.27
C HIS A 492 -26.98 -19.51 23.22
N SER A 493 -26.90 -18.22 23.55
CA SER A 493 -25.97 -17.64 24.52
C SER A 493 -26.27 -18.11 25.94
N LYS A 494 -27.54 -18.13 26.35
CA LYS A 494 -28.01 -18.67 27.65
C LYS A 494 -27.64 -20.14 27.81
N LYS A 495 -27.94 -20.98 26.81
CA LYS A 495 -27.55 -22.41 26.82
C LYS A 495 -26.04 -22.63 26.92
N TRP A 496 -25.24 -21.77 26.30
CA TRP A 496 -23.78 -21.86 26.37
C TRP A 496 -23.26 -21.50 27.76
N LEU A 497 -23.76 -20.40 28.34
CA LEU A 497 -23.39 -19.94 29.68
C LEU A 497 -23.69 -21.00 30.76
N ILE A 498 -24.88 -21.61 30.72
CA ILE A 498 -25.26 -22.69 31.65
C ILE A 498 -24.28 -23.87 31.55
N ARG A 499 -23.82 -24.23 30.34
CA ARG A 499 -22.82 -25.31 30.16
C ARG A 499 -21.43 -24.96 30.70
N GLN A 500 -21.13 -23.67 30.87
CA GLN A 500 -19.86 -23.21 31.43
C GLN A 500 -19.87 -23.09 32.97
N GLN A 501 -20.99 -23.41 33.65
CA GLN A 501 -21.11 -23.34 35.12
C GLN A 501 -20.07 -24.16 35.90
N HIS A 502 -19.37 -25.10 35.25
CA HIS A 502 -18.25 -25.83 35.84
C HIS A 502 -17.02 -24.95 36.11
N TYR A 503 -16.90 -23.80 35.44
CA TYR A 503 -15.85 -22.82 35.73
C TYR A 503 -16.20 -21.93 36.93
N CYS A 504 -17.48 -21.75 37.25
CA CYS A 504 -17.97 -20.84 38.30
C CYS A 504 -18.24 -21.55 39.65
N LYS A 505 -17.52 -22.64 39.94
CA LYS A 505 -17.49 -23.33 41.23
C LYS A 505 -16.11 -23.22 41.82
#